data_AF-A0A969V0F5-F1
#
_entry.id   AF-A0A969V0F5-F1
#
_cell.length_a   1.000
_cell.length_b   1.000
_cell.length_c   1.000
_cell.angle_alpha   90.00
_cell.angle_beta   90.00
_cell.angle_gamma   90.00
#
_symmetry.space_group_name_H-M   'P 1'
#
loop_
_entity.id
_entity.type
_entity.pdbx_description
1 polymer ?
#
loop_
_entity_poly.entity_id
_entity_poly.type
_entity_poly.pdbx_seq_one_letter_code
_entity_poly.pdbx_strand_id
1 'polypeptide(L)' 'ELNEPILSTTLILPNQDEPLNDADEIRDALEHQLDVILDGGACGIEPTTVIDLSADAPTLVRRGKGDTASFGFDN' A
#
# COMPACT_ATOMS: atom_id res chain seq x y z
N GLU A 1 -14.82 -13.73 8.55
CA GLU A 1 -13.57 -13.95 7.79
C GLU A 1 -13.89 -14.43 6.39
N LEU A 2 -13.03 -14.10 5.42
CA LEU A 2 -13.24 -14.41 4.01
C LEU A 2 -12.71 -15.81 3.61
N ASN A 3 -11.77 -16.39 4.38
CA ASN A 3 -11.09 -17.67 4.06
C ASN A 3 -10.38 -17.71 2.69
N GLU A 4 -10.14 -16.55 2.09
CA GLU A 4 -9.50 -16.39 0.79
C GLU A 4 -8.76 -15.04 0.72
N PRO A 5 -7.84 -14.86 -0.24
CA PRO A 5 -7.14 -13.59 -0.44
C PRO A 5 -8.09 -12.46 -0.83
N ILE A 6 -7.77 -11.24 -0.39
CA ILE A 6 -8.44 -10.01 -0.82
C ILE A 6 -7.55 -9.34 -1.86
N LEU A 7 -8.13 -9.05 -3.04
CA LEU A 7 -7.48 -8.19 -4.02
C LEU A 7 -7.54 -6.74 -3.52
N SER A 8 -6.38 -6.17 -3.24
CA SER A 8 -6.25 -4.82 -2.71
C SER A 8 -5.15 -4.06 -3.44
N THR A 9 -5.24 -2.73 -3.39
CA THR A 9 -4.19 -1.82 -3.85
C THR A 9 -4.07 -0.67 -2.86
N THR A 10 -2.96 0.07 -2.89
CA THR A 10 -2.82 1.32 -2.14
C THR A 10 -3.76 2.37 -2.73
N LEU A 11 -4.54 3.06 -1.89
CA LEU A 11 -5.50 4.07 -2.32
C LEU A 11 -4.81 5.40 -2.67
N ILE A 12 -4.35 5.54 -3.91
CA ILE A 12 -3.79 6.77 -4.48
C ILE A 12 -4.76 7.25 -5.55
N LEU A 13 -5.27 8.49 -5.42
CA LEU A 13 -6.23 9.03 -6.38
C LEU A 13 -5.57 9.41 -7.72
N PRO A 14 -6.34 9.53 -8.81
CA PRO A 14 -5.82 10.02 -10.08
C PRO A 14 -5.15 11.39 -9.93
N ASN A 15 -3.94 11.52 -10.49
CA ASN A 15 -3.12 12.74 -10.42
C ASN A 15 -2.62 13.10 -9.01
N GLN A 16 -2.60 12.15 -8.08
CA GLN A 16 -1.93 12.28 -6.79
C GLN A 16 -0.74 11.32 -6.70
N ASP A 17 0.29 11.71 -5.95
CA ASP A 17 1.48 10.90 -5.71
C ASP A 17 1.43 10.19 -4.35
N GLU A 18 0.66 10.72 -3.40
CA GLU A 18 0.53 10.22 -2.03
C GLU A 18 -0.83 9.53 -1.80
N PRO A 19 -0.89 8.52 -0.92
CA PRO A 19 -2.14 7.85 -0.59
C PRO A 19 -3.01 8.67 0.36
N LEU A 20 -4.32 8.47 0.29
CA LEU A 20 -5.24 8.90 1.34
C LEU A 20 -5.16 7.93 2.52
N ASN A 21 -5.01 8.46 3.75
CA ASN A 21 -4.93 7.67 4.98
C ASN A 21 -5.88 8.13 6.09
N ASP A 22 -6.71 9.14 5.82
CA ASP A 22 -7.74 9.64 6.72
C ASP A 22 -9.14 9.22 6.24
N ALA A 23 -9.96 8.68 7.15
CA ALA A 23 -11.25 8.13 6.80
C ALA A 23 -12.28 9.21 6.40
N ASP A 24 -12.21 10.39 7.01
CA ASP A 24 -13.09 11.51 6.68
C ASP A 24 -12.74 12.07 5.30
N GLU A 25 -11.44 12.22 4.99
CA GLU A 25 -10.99 12.64 3.65
C GLU A 25 -11.38 11.62 2.56
N ILE A 26 -11.24 10.32 2.83
CA ILE A 26 -11.67 9.26 1.91
C ILE A 26 -13.18 9.33 1.69
N ARG A 27 -13.95 9.58 2.75
CA ARG A 27 -15.40 9.69 2.66
C ARG A 27 -15.82 10.88 1.82
N ASP A 28 -15.26 12.05 2.09
CA ASP A 28 -15.55 13.27 1.32
C ASP A 28 -15.24 13.10 -0.18
N ALA A 29 -14.19 12.34 -0.52
CA ALA A 29 -13.82 12.08 -1.90
C ALA A 29 -14.64 10.97 -2.58
N LEU A 30 -14.95 9.88 -1.86
CA LEU A 30 -15.35 8.60 -2.45
C LEU A 30 -16.64 7.97 -1.87
N GLU A 31 -17.40 8.64 -1.01
CA GLU A 31 -18.58 8.04 -0.33
C GLU A 31 -19.67 7.50 -1.26
N HIS A 32 -19.67 7.91 -2.54
CA HIS A 32 -20.62 7.41 -3.54
C HIS A 32 -20.03 6.34 -4.46
N GLN A 33 -18.74 6.02 -4.32
CA GLN A 33 -18.04 5.01 -5.13
C GLN A 33 -17.57 3.80 -4.32
N LEU A 34 -17.59 3.90 -2.98
CA LEU A 34 -17.23 2.81 -2.07
C LEU A 34 -18.48 2.31 -1.34
N ASP A 35 -18.60 0.99 -1.21
CA ASP A 35 -19.67 0.38 -0.41
C ASP A 35 -19.46 0.56 1.11
N VAL A 36 -18.19 0.52 1.54
CA VAL A 36 -17.79 0.56 2.96
C VAL A 36 -16.45 1.28 3.11
N ILE A 37 -16.33 2.09 4.16
CA ILE A 37 -15.07 2.67 4.66
C ILE A 37 -14.84 2.13 6.07
N LEU A 38 -13.65 1.57 6.32
CA LEU A 38 -13.25 1.06 7.63
C LEU A 38 -12.24 2.03 8.26
N ASP A 39 -12.68 2.77 9.28
CA ASP A 39 -11.81 3.67 10.03
C ASP A 39 -10.99 2.89 11.07
N GLY A 40 -9.68 2.77 10.81
CA GLY A 40 -8.68 2.19 11.70
C GLY A 40 -7.74 3.21 12.34
N GLY A 41 -8.03 4.51 12.18
CA GLY A 41 -7.14 5.61 12.54
C GLY A 41 -5.98 5.84 11.55
N ALA A 42 -5.20 6.91 11.79
CA ALA A 42 -4.13 7.35 10.90
C ALA A 42 -2.99 6.31 10.80
N CYS A 43 -2.99 5.55 9.71
CA CYS A 43 -1.91 4.65 9.36
C CYS A 43 -0.76 5.41 8.68
N GLY A 44 0.45 4.86 8.76
CA GLY A 44 1.61 5.45 8.07
C GLY A 44 1.44 5.40 6.54
N ILE A 45 1.90 6.45 5.87
CA ILE A 45 1.83 6.59 4.39
C ILE A 45 3.01 5.96 3.66
N GLU A 46 4.07 5.58 4.41
CA GLU A 46 5.25 4.97 3.82
C GLU A 46 4.87 3.63 3.15
N PRO A 47 5.16 3.45 1.85
CA PRO A 47 4.69 2.29 1.11
C PRO A 47 5.39 1.00 1.56
N THR A 48 4.84 -0.12 1.11
CA THR A 48 5.53 -1.41 1.24
C THR A 48 6.76 -1.47 0.32
N THR A 49 7.80 -2.14 0.81
CA THR A 49 8.92 -2.58 -0.01
C THR A 49 8.45 -3.70 -0.94
N VAL A 50 8.77 -3.60 -2.23
CA VAL A 50 8.43 -4.59 -3.25
C VAL A 50 9.71 -5.16 -3.84
N ILE A 51 9.88 -6.47 -3.72
CA ILE A 51 11.02 -7.21 -4.25
C ILE A 51 10.49 -8.27 -5.21
N ASP A 52 10.99 -8.25 -6.44
CA ASP A 52 10.72 -9.29 -7.44
C ASP A 52 11.66 -10.47 -7.22
N LEU A 53 11.08 -11.66 -7.04
CA LEU A 53 11.74 -12.94 -6.81
C LEU A 53 11.50 -13.94 -7.95
N SER A 54 11.07 -13.47 -9.12
CA SER A 54 10.77 -14.34 -10.27
C SER A 54 12.00 -14.87 -11.00
N ALA A 55 13.16 -14.24 -10.80
CA ALA A 55 14.45 -14.65 -11.33
C ALA A 55 15.39 -15.18 -10.22
N ASP A 56 16.54 -15.72 -10.61
CA ASP A 56 17.51 -16.29 -9.67
C ASP A 56 18.05 -15.27 -8.65
N ALA A 57 18.15 -14.00 -9.04
CA ALA A 57 18.60 -12.91 -8.17
C ALA A 57 17.43 -11.96 -7.84
N PRO A 58 17.25 -11.57 -6.56
CA PRO A 58 16.20 -10.64 -6.16
C PRO A 58 16.41 -9.27 -6.81
N THR A 59 15.31 -8.65 -7.22
CA THR A 59 15.33 -7.29 -7.77
C THR A 59 14.46 -6.37 -6.92
N LEU A 60 15.04 -5.27 -6.42
CA LEU A 60 14.28 -4.26 -5.69
C LEU A 60 13.44 -3.43 -6.68
N VAL A 61 12.13 -3.63 -6.68
CA VAL A 61 11.18 -2.89 -7.54
C VAL A 61 10.80 -1.56 -6.91
N ARG A 62 10.59 -1.55 -5.59
CA ARG A 62 10.26 -0.34 -4.83
C ARG A 62 10.82 -0.45 -3.41
N ARG A 63 11.58 0.56 -2.98
CA ARG A 63 11.97 0.72 -1.57
C ARG A 63 10.83 1.37 -0.80
N GLY A 64 10.50 0.82 0.36
CA GLY A 64 9.52 1.36 1.30
C GLY A 64 9.92 1.01 2.73
N LYS A 65 8.94 0.85 3.62
CA LYS A 65 9.17 0.65 5.05
C LYS A 65 9.84 -0.67 5.44
N GLY A 66 9.80 -1.67 4.56
CA GLY A 66 10.35 -2.99 4.84
C GLY A 66 11.88 -2.99 4.69
N ASP A 67 12.59 -3.50 5.70
CA ASP A 67 14.06 -3.64 5.68
C ASP A 67 14.50 -4.54 4.52
N THR A 68 15.45 -4.04 3.73
CA THR A 68 15.98 -4.72 2.55
C THR A 68 17.32 -5.40 2.80
N ALA A 69 17.96 -5.20 3.95
CA ALA A 69 19.30 -5.69 4.23
C ALA A 69 19.40 -7.23 4.10
N SER A 70 18.33 -7.94 4.46
CA SER A 70 18.24 -9.41 4.33
C SER A 70 18.33 -9.90 2.88
N PHE A 71 18.10 -9.02 1.91
CA PHE A 71 18.20 -9.31 0.47
C PHE A 71 19.51 -8.76 -0.14
N GLY A 72 20.41 -8.21 0.69
CA GLY A 72 21.71 -7.68 0.26
C GLY A 72 21.67 -6.28 -0.37
N PHE A 73 20.55 -5.55 -0.22
CA PHE A 73 20.47 -4.16 -0.65
C PHE A 73 20.88 -3.21 0.49
N ASP A 74 21.73 -2.23 0.18
CA ASP A 74 22.09 -1.15 1.10
C ASP A 74 20.86 -0.29 1.44
N ASN A 75 20.86 0.36 2.59
CA ASN A 75 19.76 1.24 3.04
C ASN A 75 19.85 2.64 2.45
#